data_AF-A0A2V9QW20-F1
#
_entry.id   AF-A0A2V9QW20-F1
#
_cell.length_a   1.000
_cell.length_b   1.000
_cell.length_c   1.000
_cell.angle_alpha   90.00
_cell.angle_beta   90.00
_cell.angle_gamma   90.00
#
_symmetry.space_group_name_H-M   'P 1'
#
loop_
_entity.id
_entity.type
_entity.pdbx_description
1 polymer ?
#
loop_
_entity_poly.entity_id
_entity_poly.type
_entity_poly.pdbx_seq_one_letter_code
_entity_poly.pdbx_strand_id
1 'polypeptide(L)'
;MLVFGSSVFAADGEFRGPGPHKQDIEVRIIALAITYPRSSFFANDEVFVAEQELARDESRFIKLVYDFLPYQSPLSSYGLDYTLVHRFHAVRDATCDENLWQMRWLYEQKRPSASAGSQWKYSTESPVSDLDRRQARLRCYRATSDDYEKAERAPTNEIPY
;
A
#
# COMPACT_ATOMS: atom_id res chain seq x y z
N MET A 1 34.71 42.21 -1.34
CA MET A 1 35.53 41.44 -2.29
C MET A 1 35.66 40.03 -1.72
N LEU A 2 35.30 39.02 -2.52
CA LEU A 2 35.34 37.56 -2.25
C LEU A 2 36.79 37.09 -1.98
N VAL A 3 37.11 35.97 -1.33
CA VAL A 3 36.99 34.56 -1.81
C VAL A 3 37.48 33.58 -0.71
N PHE A 4 36.68 32.52 -0.47
CA PHE A 4 36.96 31.07 -0.20
C PHE A 4 38.17 30.65 0.67
N GLY A 5 38.12 29.70 1.60
CA GLY A 5 37.22 28.56 1.81
C GLY A 5 38.07 27.28 1.91
N SER A 6 37.89 26.47 2.96
CA SER A 6 38.29 25.05 3.03
C SER A 6 37.74 24.40 4.31
N SER A 7 36.41 24.31 4.44
CA SER A 7 35.82 23.31 5.33
C SER A 7 35.73 22.01 4.53
N VAL A 8 36.62 21.07 4.86
CA VAL A 8 36.57 19.69 4.39
C VAL A 8 35.20 19.13 4.80
N PHE A 9 34.34 18.87 3.83
CA PHE A 9 33.12 18.11 4.06
C PHE A 9 33.54 16.67 4.34
N ALA A 10 33.49 16.28 5.61
CA ALA A 10 33.53 14.88 5.98
C ALA A 10 32.29 14.21 5.36
N ALA A 11 32.54 13.20 4.53
CA ALA A 11 31.50 12.39 3.91
C ALA A 11 30.59 11.80 5.00
N ASP A 12 29.29 12.04 4.84
CA ASP A 12 28.25 11.58 5.75
C ASP A 12 28.33 10.06 5.92
N GLY A 13 28.54 9.65 7.18
CA GLY A 13 28.47 8.25 7.58
C GLY A 13 27.09 7.71 7.27
N GLU A 14 27.07 6.60 6.52
CA GLU A 14 25.89 5.80 6.28
C GLU A 14 25.20 5.47 7.61
N PHE A 15 23.99 6.02 7.82
CA PHE A 15 23.19 5.77 9.01
C PHE A 15 22.77 4.29 9.01
N ARG A 16 23.58 3.44 9.62
CA ARG A 16 23.27 2.05 9.97
C ARG A 16 22.36 2.01 11.20
N GLY A 17 21.25 2.75 11.15
CA GLY A 17 20.14 2.46 12.04
C GLY A 17 19.67 1.02 11.82
N PRO A 18 18.99 0.39 12.79
CA PRO A 18 18.26 -0.84 12.50
C PRO A 18 17.37 -0.54 11.30
N GLY A 19 17.62 -1.21 10.19
CA GLY A 19 16.82 -1.05 8.99
C GLY A 19 15.34 -1.25 9.31
N PRO A 20 14.43 -0.69 8.51
CA PRO A 20 13.01 -0.86 8.75
C PRO A 20 12.68 -2.35 8.91
N HIS A 21 12.11 -2.72 10.04
CA HIS A 21 11.79 -4.11 10.36
C HIS A 21 10.66 -4.58 9.43
N LYS A 22 11.02 -5.37 8.42
CA LYS A 22 10.05 -6.02 7.54
C LYS A 22 9.35 -7.15 8.30
N GLN A 23 8.07 -7.31 8.03
CA GLN A 23 7.25 -8.37 8.58
C GLN A 23 6.42 -9.00 7.47
N ASP A 24 6.28 -10.33 7.53
CA ASP A 24 5.33 -11.03 6.68
C ASP A 24 3.90 -10.61 7.04
N ILE A 25 3.15 -10.21 6.02
CA ILE A 25 1.72 -9.96 6.13
C ILE A 25 0.99 -10.68 5.01
N GLU A 26 -0.16 -11.27 5.33
CA GLU A 26 -1.09 -11.87 4.38
C GLU A 26 -2.32 -10.99 4.32
N VAL A 27 -2.69 -10.58 3.11
CA VAL A 27 -3.73 -9.57 2.89
C VAL A 27 -4.63 -9.90 1.71
N ARG A 28 -5.92 -9.59 1.87
CA ARG A 28 -6.90 -9.57 0.77
C ARG A 28 -7.11 -8.14 0.32
N ILE A 29 -6.95 -7.87 -0.97
CA ILE A 29 -7.13 -6.52 -1.50
C ILE A 29 -8.62 -6.22 -1.57
N ILE A 30 -9.08 -5.12 -0.96
CA ILE A 30 -10.48 -4.69 -1.01
C ILE A 30 -10.67 -3.63 -2.08
N ALA A 31 -9.78 -2.64 -2.13
CA ALA A 31 -9.91 -1.53 -3.06
C ALA A 31 -8.57 -0.87 -3.38
N LEU A 32 -8.43 -0.41 -4.62
CA LEU A 32 -7.41 0.55 -5.04
C LEU A 32 -7.95 1.96 -4.83
N ALA A 33 -7.35 2.71 -3.89
CA ALA A 33 -7.81 4.02 -3.45
C ALA A 33 -7.22 5.15 -4.31
N ILE A 34 -5.94 5.06 -4.67
CA ILE A 34 -5.28 6.03 -5.54
C ILE A 34 -4.19 5.38 -6.39
N THR A 35 -4.11 5.85 -7.63
CA THR A 35 -3.01 5.60 -8.56
C THR A 35 -2.45 6.96 -8.97
N TYR A 36 -1.18 7.21 -8.68
CA TYR A 36 -0.54 8.41 -9.19
C TYR A 36 -0.13 8.23 -10.66
N PRO A 37 -0.06 9.31 -11.48
CA PRO A 37 0.43 9.22 -12.84
C PRO A 37 1.80 8.57 -12.90
N ARG A 38 1.95 7.55 -13.75
CA ARG A 38 3.21 6.80 -13.84
C ARG A 38 4.34 7.70 -14.35
N SER A 39 5.43 7.72 -13.61
CA SER A 39 6.72 8.28 -14.02
C SER A 39 7.63 7.17 -14.54
N SER A 40 8.42 7.47 -15.57
CA SER A 40 9.53 6.62 -16.04
C SER A 40 10.86 6.93 -15.34
N PHE A 41 10.91 7.98 -14.52
CA PHE A 41 12.13 8.48 -13.90
C PHE A 41 12.25 8.15 -12.41
N PHE A 42 11.13 7.91 -11.74
CA PHE A 42 11.06 7.65 -10.29
C PHE A 42 10.17 6.44 -10.00
N ALA A 43 10.27 5.92 -8.77
CA ALA A 43 9.35 4.91 -8.27
C ALA A 43 7.90 5.45 -8.31
N ASN A 44 6.98 4.55 -8.57
CA ASN A 44 5.55 4.80 -8.60
C ASN A 44 4.90 4.08 -7.43
N ASP A 45 3.77 4.61 -6.96
CA ASP A 45 3.03 4.01 -5.86
C ASP A 45 1.55 3.81 -6.20
N GLU A 46 1.03 2.70 -5.69
CA GLU A 46 -0.41 2.41 -5.61
C GLU A 46 -0.80 2.29 -4.14
N VAL A 47 -1.90 2.93 -3.77
CA VAL A 47 -2.43 2.84 -2.40
C VAL A 47 -3.71 2.03 -2.40
N PHE A 48 -3.72 0.99 -1.58
CA PHE A 48 -4.83 0.08 -1.42
C PHE A 48 -5.42 0.14 -0.02
N VAL A 49 -6.71 -0.15 0.06
CA VAL A 49 -7.34 -0.64 1.28
C VAL A 49 -7.39 -2.16 1.20
N ALA A 50 -6.91 -2.82 2.24
CA ALA A 50 -6.82 -4.27 2.28
C ALA A 50 -7.27 -4.78 3.65
N GLU A 51 -7.64 -6.06 3.70
CA GLU A 51 -7.86 -6.78 4.93
C GLU A 51 -6.66 -7.67 5.23
N GLN A 52 -6.04 -7.48 6.39
CA GLN A 52 -4.95 -8.31 6.87
C GLN A 52 -5.50 -9.48 7.68
N GLU A 53 -5.07 -10.70 7.35
CA GLU A 53 -5.28 -11.88 8.18
C GLU A 53 -4.27 -11.88 9.34
N LEU A 54 -4.76 -11.98 10.58
CA LEU A 54 -3.93 -12.06 11.79
C LEU A 54 -3.94 -13.47 12.38
N ALA A 55 -5.12 -14.08 12.45
CA ALA A 55 -5.34 -15.44 12.91
C ALA A 55 -6.65 -15.97 12.29
N ARG A 56 -7.01 -17.22 12.61
CA ARG A 56 -8.34 -17.75 12.25
C ARG A 56 -9.42 -16.84 12.82
N ASP A 57 -10.32 -16.39 11.95
CA ASP A 57 -11.41 -15.45 12.26
C ASP A 57 -11.00 -14.08 12.81
N GLU A 58 -9.70 -13.75 12.85
CA GLU A 58 -9.21 -12.44 13.25
C GLU A 58 -8.58 -11.72 12.06
N SER A 59 -9.27 -10.66 11.63
CA SER A 59 -8.83 -9.81 10.54
C SER A 59 -8.92 -8.34 10.92
N ARG A 60 -8.15 -7.51 10.21
CA ARG A 60 -8.24 -6.05 10.35
C ARG A 60 -8.04 -5.33 9.02
N PHE A 61 -8.68 -4.18 8.88
CA PHE A 61 -8.44 -3.31 7.74
C PHE A 61 -7.13 -2.55 7.89
N ILE A 62 -6.37 -2.51 6.80
CA ILE A 62 -5.08 -1.82 6.70
C ILE A 62 -5.04 -0.98 5.43
N LYS A 63 -4.07 -0.06 5.40
CA LYS A 63 -3.66 0.67 4.21
C LYS A 63 -2.38 0.04 3.71
N LEU A 64 -2.34 -0.35 2.45
CA LEU A 64 -1.14 -0.89 1.81
C LEU A 64 -0.64 0.12 0.77
N VAL A 65 0.61 0.55 0.89
CA VAL A 65 1.31 1.36 -0.12
C VAL A 65 2.28 0.44 -0.84
N TYR A 66 2.05 0.27 -2.14
CA TYR A 66 2.85 -0.59 -2.99
C TYR A 66 3.74 0.25 -3.90
N ASP A 67 5.03 0.25 -3.62
CA ASP A 67 6.05 0.98 -4.36
C ASP A 67 6.66 0.09 -5.46
N PHE A 68 6.69 0.56 -6.70
CA PHE A 68 7.24 -0.21 -7.83
C PHE A 68 7.97 0.66 -8.84
N LEU A 69 8.99 0.09 -9.46
CA LEU A 69 9.77 0.77 -10.50
C LEU A 69 9.02 0.79 -11.84
N PRO A 70 9.34 1.70 -12.76
CA PRO A 70 8.58 1.87 -14.00
C PRO A 70 8.47 0.61 -14.87
N TYR A 71 9.49 -0.26 -14.81
CA TYR A 71 9.57 -1.54 -15.52
C TYR A 71 8.97 -2.72 -14.75
N GLN A 72 8.63 -2.53 -13.47
CA GLN A 72 7.93 -3.52 -12.67
C GLN A 72 6.42 -3.38 -12.91
N SER A 73 5.72 -4.51 -12.80
CA SER A 73 4.27 -4.55 -12.94
C SER A 73 3.61 -3.93 -11.71
N PRO A 74 2.62 -3.03 -11.87
CA PRO A 74 1.84 -2.54 -10.73
C PRO A 74 1.04 -3.69 -10.12
N LEU A 75 0.73 -3.61 -8.82
CA LEU A 75 -0.04 -4.65 -8.15
C LEU A 75 -1.44 -4.79 -8.75
N SER A 76 -2.04 -3.67 -9.16
CA SER A 76 -3.36 -3.66 -9.83
C SER A 76 -3.39 -4.41 -11.17
N SER A 77 -2.25 -4.69 -11.80
CA SER A 77 -2.19 -5.45 -13.06
C SER A 77 -2.47 -6.94 -12.90
N TYR A 78 -2.33 -7.48 -11.69
CA TYR A 78 -2.67 -8.87 -11.39
C TYR A 78 -4.18 -9.09 -11.17
N GLY A 79 -4.97 -8.02 -11.24
CA GLY A 79 -6.39 -8.03 -10.92
C GLY A 79 -6.66 -7.64 -9.46
N LEU A 80 -7.90 -7.23 -9.20
CA LEU A 80 -8.41 -6.93 -7.86
C LEU A 80 -9.44 -8.00 -7.51
N ASP A 81 -8.98 -9.03 -6.81
CA ASP A 81 -9.81 -10.17 -6.41
C ASP A 81 -9.72 -10.37 -4.90
N TYR A 82 -10.87 -10.29 -4.23
CA TYR A 82 -10.93 -10.45 -2.78
C TYR A 82 -10.76 -11.90 -2.33
N THR A 83 -10.95 -12.86 -3.24
CA THR A 83 -10.75 -14.29 -2.97
C THR A 83 -9.27 -14.66 -2.88
N LEU A 84 -8.36 -13.79 -3.33
CA LEU A 84 -6.92 -14.06 -3.33
C LEU A 84 -6.23 -13.47 -2.09
N VAL A 85 -5.43 -14.31 -1.44
CA VAL A 85 -4.54 -13.87 -0.36
C VAL A 85 -3.17 -13.53 -0.93
N HIS A 86 -2.76 -12.28 -0.77
CA HIS A 86 -1.47 -11.75 -1.18
C HIS A 86 -0.50 -11.72 -0.01
N ARG A 87 0.71 -12.24 -0.20
CA ARG A 87 1.76 -12.20 0.82
C ARG A 87 2.78 -11.13 0.51
N PHE A 88 3.09 -10.30 1.51
CA PHE A 88 4.09 -9.24 1.41
C PHE A 88 5.07 -9.29 2.56
N HIS A 89 6.32 -8.96 2.28
CA HIS A 89 7.32 -8.66 3.28
C HIS A 89 7.36 -7.14 3.55
N ALA A 90 6.36 -6.65 4.29
CA ALA A 90 6.06 -5.22 4.39
C ALA A 90 6.66 -4.56 5.64
N VAL A 91 6.94 -3.26 5.54
CA VAL A 91 7.37 -2.41 6.65
C VAL A 91 6.13 -1.73 7.24
N ARG A 92 6.01 -1.73 8.57
CA ARG A 92 5.02 -0.90 9.23
C ARG A 92 5.50 0.56 9.29
N ASP A 93 4.73 1.48 8.70
CA ASP A 93 4.93 2.92 8.80
C ASP A 93 3.76 3.56 9.56
N ALA A 94 4.00 4.05 10.78
CA ALA A 94 2.97 4.70 11.59
C ALA A 94 2.65 6.14 11.14
N THR A 95 3.52 6.75 10.33
CA THR A 95 3.38 8.14 9.90
C THR A 95 2.33 8.31 8.80
N CYS A 96 2.02 7.24 8.06
CA CYS A 96 1.01 7.22 7.01
C CYS A 96 -0.32 6.57 7.41
N ASP A 97 -0.52 6.31 8.71
CA ASP A 97 -1.80 5.85 9.26
C ASP A 97 -2.89 6.90 9.02
N GLU A 98 -3.95 6.51 8.32
CA GLU A 98 -5.03 7.41 7.92
C GLU A 98 -6.40 6.82 8.24
N ASN A 99 -7.39 7.67 8.48
CA ASN A 99 -8.77 7.22 8.63
C ASN A 99 -9.39 6.99 7.25
N LEU A 100 -10.21 5.94 7.13
CA LEU A 100 -10.86 5.59 5.88
C LEU A 100 -11.69 6.75 5.28
N TRP A 101 -12.46 7.45 6.13
CA TRP A 101 -13.29 8.58 5.68
C TRP A 101 -12.44 9.75 5.18
N GLN A 102 -11.27 10.01 5.80
CA GLN A 102 -10.34 11.05 5.37
C GLN A 102 -9.71 10.68 4.03
N MET A 103 -9.31 9.41 3.86
CA MET A 103 -8.78 8.92 2.58
C MET A 103 -9.79 9.10 1.44
N ARG A 104 -11.05 8.69 1.65
CA ARG A 104 -12.11 8.85 0.64
C ARG A 104 -12.29 10.31 0.26
N TRP A 105 -12.45 11.19 1.25
CA TRP A 105 -12.60 12.62 1.03
C TRP A 105 -11.41 13.25 0.30
N LEU A 106 -10.17 13.01 0.77
CA LEU A 106 -8.97 13.62 0.20
C LEU A 106 -8.69 13.15 -1.22
N TYR A 107 -8.90 11.86 -1.50
CA TYR A 107 -8.65 11.31 -2.83
C TYR A 107 -9.77 11.62 -3.84
N GLU A 108 -10.99 11.85 -3.37
CA GLU A 108 -12.07 12.41 -4.19
C GLU A 108 -11.83 13.90 -4.52
N GLN A 109 -11.26 14.67 -3.59
CA GLN A 109 -11.01 16.11 -3.75
C GLN A 109 -9.78 16.47 -4.60
N LYS A 110 -8.75 15.62 -4.68
CA LYS A 110 -7.51 15.87 -5.46
C LYS A 110 -7.71 15.81 -6.99
N ARG A 111 -8.85 16.26 -7.52
CA ARG A 111 -9.15 16.36 -8.96
C ARG A 111 -8.88 17.77 -9.51
N PRO A 112 -7.90 17.96 -10.41
CA PRO A 112 -8.10 18.76 -11.59
C PRO A 112 -8.85 17.93 -12.65
N SER A 113 -9.62 18.59 -13.51
CA SER A 113 -10.60 18.02 -14.43
C SER A 113 -10.14 16.83 -15.31
N ALA A 114 -11.07 15.89 -15.53
CA ALA A 114 -11.31 15.21 -16.82
C ALA A 114 -10.27 14.23 -17.41
N SER A 115 -9.44 13.55 -16.63
CA SER A 115 -8.74 12.34 -17.11
C SER A 115 -8.86 11.20 -16.10
N ALA A 116 -9.47 10.11 -16.56
CA ALA A 116 -9.93 8.93 -15.82
C ALA A 116 -8.82 8.25 -14.99
N GLY A 117 -9.12 7.92 -13.73
CA GLY A 117 -8.27 7.05 -12.90
C GLY A 117 -8.66 6.93 -11.43
N SER A 118 -9.02 8.02 -10.76
CA SER A 118 -9.32 8.02 -9.31
C SER A 118 -10.82 7.90 -9.01
N GLN A 119 -11.41 6.79 -9.42
CA GLN A 119 -12.55 6.22 -8.72
C GLN A 119 -11.98 5.02 -7.96
N TRP A 120 -12.30 4.89 -6.67
CA TRP A 120 -11.90 3.72 -5.90
C TRP A 120 -12.32 2.47 -6.69
N LYS A 121 -11.35 1.63 -7.07
CA LYS A 121 -11.64 0.39 -7.79
C LYS A 121 -11.72 -0.71 -6.74
N TYR A 122 -12.92 -1.23 -6.54
CA TYR A 122 -13.17 -2.30 -5.59
C TYR A 122 -12.88 -3.66 -6.21
N SER A 123 -12.33 -4.57 -5.40
CA SER A 123 -12.20 -5.98 -5.77
C SER A 123 -13.58 -6.63 -5.87
N THR A 124 -13.69 -7.66 -6.71
CA THR A 124 -14.87 -8.51 -6.77
C THR A 124 -15.16 -9.11 -5.39
N GLU A 125 -16.45 -9.17 -5.02
CA GLU A 125 -16.91 -9.78 -3.76
C GLU A 125 -16.39 -9.12 -2.46
N SER A 126 -15.86 -7.89 -2.55
CA SER A 126 -15.34 -7.18 -1.40
C SER A 126 -16.44 -6.73 -0.40
N PRO A 127 -16.19 -6.81 0.92
CA PRO A 127 -17.18 -6.45 1.95
C PRO A 127 -17.22 -4.92 2.22
N VAL A 128 -17.55 -4.14 1.18
CA VAL A 128 -17.54 -2.65 1.23
C VAL A 128 -18.39 -2.10 2.37
N SER A 129 -19.56 -2.69 2.63
CA SER A 129 -20.47 -2.25 3.71
C SER A 129 -19.87 -2.40 5.11
N ASP A 130 -19.06 -3.44 5.35
CA ASP A 130 -18.40 -3.61 6.65
C ASP A 130 -17.25 -2.63 6.81
N LEU A 131 -16.49 -2.41 5.74
CA LEU A 131 -15.42 -1.40 5.70
C LEU A 131 -15.96 -0.01 6.06
N ASP A 132 -17.07 0.40 5.44
CA ASP A 132 -17.69 1.71 5.70
C ASP A 132 -18.23 1.85 7.12
N ARG A 133 -18.84 0.79 7.66
CA ARG A 133 -19.40 0.77 9.01
C ARG A 133 -18.33 0.98 10.08
N ARG A 134 -17.14 0.39 9.90
CA ARG A 134 -16.09 0.41 10.93
C ARG A 134 -15.38 1.76 11.06
N GLN A 135 -15.48 2.65 10.06
CA GLN A 135 -14.78 3.95 9.99
C GLN A 135 -13.33 3.87 10.54
N ALA A 136 -12.63 2.78 10.22
CA ALA A 136 -11.43 2.40 10.94
C ALA A 136 -10.26 3.34 10.61
N ARG A 137 -9.39 3.55 11.60
CA ARG A 137 -8.04 4.08 11.36
C ARG A 137 -7.17 2.96 10.81
N LEU A 138 -6.77 3.09 9.56
CA LEU A 138 -6.02 2.07 8.85
C LEU A 138 -4.54 2.15 9.21
N ARG A 139 -4.01 1.02 9.70
CA ARG A 139 -2.56 0.86 9.90
C ARG A 139 -1.89 0.80 8.53
N CYS A 140 -0.85 1.60 8.33
CA CYS A 140 -0.21 1.74 7.04
C CYS A 140 1.00 0.81 6.88
N TYR A 141 1.00 -0.02 5.85
CA TYR A 141 2.08 -0.93 5.51
C TYR A 141 2.66 -0.55 4.16
N ARG A 142 3.99 -0.56 4.05
CA ARG A 142 4.71 -0.25 2.81
C ARG A 142 5.43 -1.50 2.32
N ALA A 143 5.24 -1.82 1.06
CA ALA A 143 5.92 -2.95 0.41
C ALA A 143 6.38 -2.51 -0.97
N THR A 144 7.53 -3.03 -1.41
CA THR A 144 7.98 -2.85 -2.79
C THR A 144 7.56 -4.02 -3.67
N SER A 145 7.74 -3.90 -4.98
CA SER A 145 7.57 -5.04 -5.89
C SER A 145 8.46 -6.24 -5.56
N ASP A 146 9.64 -6.02 -4.99
CA ASP A 146 10.55 -7.10 -4.61
C ASP A 146 10.10 -7.81 -3.31
N ASP A 147 9.24 -7.15 -2.53
CA ASP A 147 8.66 -7.68 -1.29
C ASP A 147 7.37 -8.48 -1.52
N TYR A 148 6.90 -8.56 -2.77
CA TYR A 148 5.66 -9.24 -3.11
C TYR A 148 5.91 -10.71 -3.49
N GLU A 149 5.50 -11.60 -2.61
CA GLU A 149 5.45 -13.03 -2.89
C GLU A 149 4.09 -13.31 -3.57
N LYS A 150 4.13 -13.48 -4.89
CA LYS A 150 2.96 -13.65 -5.77
C LYS A 150 1.90 -14.59 -5.15
N ALA A 151 0.63 -14.17 -5.24
CA ALA A 151 -0.52 -14.80 -4.58
C ALA A 151 -1.00 -16.06 -5.31
N GLU A 152 -1.07 -17.21 -4.62
CA GLU A 152 -1.70 -18.44 -5.14
C GLU A 152 -2.34 -19.29 -4.01
N ARG A 153 -3.09 -18.70 -3.06
CA ARG A 153 -3.87 -19.50 -2.08
C ARG A 153 -5.29 -18.97 -1.88
N ALA A 154 -6.22 -19.90 -1.80
CA ALA A 154 -7.57 -19.68 -1.30
C ALA A 154 -7.53 -19.28 0.19
N PRO A 155 -8.50 -18.48 0.68
CA PRO A 155 -8.50 -18.00 2.04
C PRO A 155 -8.65 -19.16 3.02
N THR A 156 -7.94 -19.10 4.15
CA THR A 156 -7.96 -20.16 5.19
C THR A 156 -9.33 -20.27 5.89
N ASN A 157 -10.26 -19.35 5.61
CA ASN A 157 -11.54 -19.22 6.29
C ASN A 157 -12.71 -19.93 5.57
N GLU A 158 -12.49 -20.56 4.42
CA GLU A 158 -13.52 -21.35 3.74
C GLU A 158 -13.52 -22.79 4.26
N ILE A 159 -14.47 -23.10 5.13
CA ILE A 159 -14.77 -24.47 5.54
C ILE A 159 -15.47 -25.15 4.34
N PRO A 160 -14.93 -26.25 3.77
CA PRO A 160 -15.68 -27.04 2.81
C PRO A 160 -16.81 -27.74 3.55
N TYR A 161 -18.05 -27.43 3.16
CA TYR A 161 -19.23 -28.19 3.58
C TYR A 161 -19.20 -29.62 3.04
#